data_AF-A0A0A0VIF4-F1
#
_entry.id   AF-A0A0A0VIF4-F1
#
_cell.length_a   1.000
_cell.length_b   1.000
_cell.length_c   1.000
_cell.angle_alpha   90.00
_cell.angle_beta   90.00
_cell.angle_gamma   90.00
#
_symmetry.space_group_name_H-M   'P 1'
#
loop_
_entity.id
_entity.type
_entity.pdbx_description
1 polymer ?
#
loop_
_entity_poly.entity_id
_entity_poly.type
_entity_poly.pdbx_seq_one_letter_code
_entity_poly.pdbx_strand_id
1 'polypeptide(L)' 'GGVGFTQYATAAYTDNILDDYCYYGKDYVADKYKGWGKAPSTQDAINDIATEVTLYSMEQYEQYPTALETHFGGS' A
#
# COMPACT_ATOMS: atom_id res chain seq x y z
N GLY A 1 -16.05 14.34 16.49
CA GLY A 1 -15.91 14.85 17.88
C GLY A 1 -16.22 13.74 18.86
N GLY A 2 -15.78 13.82 20.12
CA GLY A 2 -15.73 12.67 21.03
C GLY A 2 -14.35 11.98 20.96
N VAL A 3 -14.28 10.67 21.19
CA VAL A 3 -13.03 9.87 21.13
C VAL A 3 -12.25 10.09 19.82
N GLY A 4 -12.93 10.32 18.70
CA GLY A 4 -12.29 10.72 17.43
C GLY A 4 -11.78 9.53 16.60
N PHE A 5 -10.88 9.82 15.66
CA PHE A 5 -10.41 8.87 14.64
C PHE A 5 -8.89 8.74 14.65
N THR A 6 -8.29 8.78 15.84
CA THR A 6 -6.84 8.79 15.98
C THR A 6 -6.18 7.59 15.30
N GLN A 7 -6.71 6.38 15.51
CA GLN A 7 -6.14 5.15 14.93
C GLN A 7 -6.38 5.00 13.42
N TYR A 8 -7.44 5.59 12.89
CA TYR A 8 -7.61 5.74 11.44
C TYR A 8 -6.49 6.57 10.82
N ALA A 9 -6.06 7.63 11.52
CA ALA A 9 -5.00 8.49 11.02
C ALA A 9 -3.63 7.82 11.21
N THR A 10 -3.33 7.28 12.40
CA THR A 10 -2.01 6.71 12.71
C THR A 10 -1.67 5.54 11.80
N ALA A 11 -2.65 4.75 11.35
CA ALA A 11 -2.42 3.67 10.40
C ALA A 11 -1.68 4.09 9.10
N ALA A 12 -1.78 5.36 8.72
CA ALA A 12 -1.11 5.90 7.53
C ALA A 12 0.27 6.53 7.81
N TYR A 13 0.71 6.65 9.07
CA TYR A 13 1.99 7.31 9.41
C TYR A 13 2.75 6.67 10.58
N THR A 14 2.32 5.52 11.08
CA THR A 14 3.04 4.75 12.11
C THR A 14 3.46 3.39 11.57
N ASP A 15 4.45 2.81 12.23
CA ASP A 15 4.89 1.41 12.04
C ASP A 15 5.46 1.07 10.65
N ASN A 16 5.64 2.08 9.78
CA ASN A 16 6.17 2.00 8.42
C ASN A 16 5.41 1.02 7.49
N ILE A 17 4.19 0.63 7.85
CA ILE A 17 3.38 -0.31 7.06
C ILE A 17 3.00 0.32 5.71
N LEU A 18 2.53 1.57 5.72
CA LEU A 18 2.21 2.28 4.48
C LEU A 18 3.45 2.58 3.64
N ASP A 19 4.55 2.97 4.30
CA ASP A 19 5.83 3.24 3.66
C ASP A 19 6.32 2.02 2.87
N ASP A 20 6.31 0.83 3.48
CA ASP A 20 6.73 -0.42 2.85
C ASP A 20 5.96 -0.69 1.55
N TYR A 21 4.64 -0.62 1.58
CA TYR A 21 3.79 -0.88 0.41
C TYR A 21 4.02 0.16 -0.69
N CYS A 22 4.22 1.42 -0.31
CA CYS A 22 4.51 2.51 -1.24
C CYS A 22 5.89 2.36 -1.90
N TYR A 23 6.91 1.94 -1.14
CA TYR A 23 8.24 1.69 -1.69
C TYR A 23 8.24 0.47 -2.61
N TYR A 24 7.55 -0.61 -2.24
CA TYR A 24 7.35 -1.77 -3.12
C TYR A 24 6.73 -1.35 -4.46
N GLY A 25 5.60 -0.64 -4.42
CA GLY A 25 4.91 -0.18 -5.64
C GLY A 25 5.78 0.75 -6.49
N LYS A 26 6.58 1.59 -5.86
CA LYS A 26 7.52 2.48 -6.55
C LYS A 26 8.59 1.70 -7.32
N ASP A 27 9.18 0.70 -6.68
CA ASP A 27 10.24 -0.11 -7.28
C ASP A 27 9.67 -1.01 -8.40
N TYR A 28 8.48 -1.59 -8.19
CA TYR A 28 7.74 -2.31 -9.23
C TYR A 28 7.53 -1.47 -10.49
N VAL A 29 7.04 -0.24 -10.32
CA VAL A 29 6.82 0.69 -11.45
C VAL A 29 8.13 1.04 -12.14
N ALA A 30 9.19 1.30 -11.37
CA ALA A 30 10.51 1.63 -11.91
C ALA A 30 11.06 0.51 -12.79
N ASP A 31 10.98 -0.73 -12.31
CA ASP A 31 11.52 -1.91 -12.99
C ASP A 31 10.73 -2.27 -14.23
N LYS A 32 9.40 -2.22 -14.14
CA LYS A 32 8.48 -2.58 -15.24
C LYS A 32 8.48 -1.54 -16.35
N TYR A 33 8.33 -0.26 -16.00
CA TYR A 33 8.21 0.84 -16.97
C TYR A 33 9.53 1.54 -17.28
N LYS A 34 10.66 1.01 -16.81
CA LYS A 34 12.02 1.51 -17.08
C LYS A 34 12.21 2.96 -16.61
N GLY A 35 11.66 3.28 -15.45
CA GLY A 35 11.82 4.55 -14.76
C GLY A 35 10.52 5.11 -14.18
N TRP A 36 10.66 6.08 -13.29
CA TRP A 36 9.52 6.69 -12.61
C TRP A 36 8.77 7.64 -13.55
N GLY A 37 7.44 7.65 -13.45
CA GLY A 37 6.57 8.45 -14.31
C GLY A 37 6.63 8.05 -15.79
N LYS A 38 7.12 6.84 -16.10
CA LYS A 38 7.18 6.29 -17.47
C LYS A 38 6.02 5.37 -17.81
N ALA A 39 5.23 4.97 -16.81
CA ALA A 39 4.01 4.21 -17.03
C ALA A 39 3.05 5.02 -17.93
N PRO A 40 2.45 4.40 -18.96
CA PRO A 40 1.48 5.08 -19.80
C PRO A 40 0.22 5.37 -18.98
N SER A 41 -0.43 6.50 -19.22
CA SER A 41 -1.69 6.87 -18.56
C SER A 41 -2.89 6.16 -19.19
N THR A 42 -2.88 4.82 -19.14
CA THR A 42 -3.93 3.94 -19.69
C THR A 42 -4.58 3.12 -18.59
N GLN A 43 -5.82 2.67 -18.82
CA GLN A 43 -6.53 1.81 -17.87
C GLN A 43 -5.77 0.50 -17.59
N ASP A 44 -5.10 -0.05 -18.60
CA ASP A 44 -4.31 -1.27 -18.44
C ASP A 44 -3.14 -1.07 -17.47
N ALA A 45 -2.41 0.05 -17.57
CA ALA A 45 -1.33 0.36 -16.64
C ALA A 45 -1.85 0.68 -15.23
N ILE A 46 -3.01 1.32 -15.12
CA ILE A 46 -3.67 1.55 -13.82
C ILE A 46 -4.04 0.22 -13.16
N ASN A 47 -4.73 -0.66 -13.90
CA ASN A 47 -5.15 -1.96 -13.40
C ASN A 47 -3.95 -2.81 -12.97
N ASP A 48 -2.87 -2.79 -13.76
CA ASP A 48 -1.64 -3.51 -13.47
C ASP A 48 -1.00 -3.06 -12.15
N ILE A 49 -0.69 -1.77 -12.02
CA ILE A 49 -0.03 -1.22 -10.83
C ILE A 49 -0.92 -1.35 -9.59
N ALA A 50 -2.20 -0.99 -9.71
CA ALA A 50 -3.13 -1.03 -8.58
C ALA A 50 -3.36 -2.47 -8.10
N THR A 51 -3.52 -3.43 -9.01
CA THR A 51 -3.72 -4.84 -8.65
C THR A 51 -2.49 -5.40 -7.95
N GLU A 52 -1.31 -5.19 -8.52
CA GLU A 52 -0.05 -5.68 -7.95
C GLU A 52 0.17 -5.19 -6.52
N VAL A 53 0.09 -3.88 -6.30
CA VAL A 53 0.34 -3.29 -4.98
C VAL A 53 -0.76 -3.67 -3.97
N THR A 54 -2.00 -3.81 -4.43
CA THR A 54 -3.10 -4.30 -3.58
C THR A 54 -2.86 -5.73 -3.15
N LEU A 55 -2.45 -6.62 -4.07
CA LEU A 55 -2.17 -8.02 -3.73
C LEU A 55 -1.01 -8.11 -2.74
N TYR A 56 0.10 -7.43 -3.01
CA TYR A 56 1.25 -7.40 -2.11
C TYR A 56 0.88 -6.94 -0.70
N SER A 57 0.18 -5.81 -0.57
CA SER A 57 -0.21 -5.27 0.74
C SER A 57 -1.14 -6.20 1.53
N MET A 58 -2.08 -6.87 0.85
CA MET A 58 -2.94 -7.88 1.47
C MET A 58 -2.14 -9.11 1.93
N GLU A 59 -1.22 -9.59 1.10
CA GLU A 59 -0.32 -10.68 1.47
C GLU A 59 0.53 -10.35 2.70
N GLN A 60 0.97 -9.09 2.86
CA GLN A 60 1.72 -8.69 4.07
C GLN A 60 0.87 -8.78 5.34
N TYR A 61 -0.42 -8.40 5.29
CA TYR A 61 -1.33 -8.59 6.41
C TYR A 61 -1.60 -10.07 6.73
N GLU A 62 -1.57 -10.96 5.74
CA GLU A 62 -1.73 -12.40 5.93
C GLU A 62 -0.45 -13.08 6.45
N GLN A 63 0.72 -12.68 5.93
CA GLN A 63 2.01 -13.26 6.29
C GLN A 63 2.50 -12.80 7.67
N TYR A 64 2.16 -11.56 8.06
CA TYR A 64 2.57 -10.97 9.33
C TYR A 64 1.34 -10.64 10.18
N PRO A 65 0.90 -11.56 11.05
CA PRO A 65 -0.28 -11.36 11.90
C PRO A 65 -0.23 -10.07 12.75
N THR A 66 0.97 -9.62 13.11
CA THR A 66 1.18 -8.37 13.85
C THR A 66 0.82 -7.13 13.04
N ALA A 67 0.97 -7.15 11.72
CA ALA A 67 0.54 -6.06 10.85
C ALA A 67 -0.99 -5.95 10.82
N LEU A 68 -1.68 -7.09 10.74
CA LEU A 68 -3.14 -7.15 10.80
C LEU A 68 -3.66 -6.72 12.18
N GLU A 69 -2.97 -7.09 13.26
CA GLU A 69 -3.33 -6.65 14.61
C GLU A 69 -3.11 -5.14 14.80
N THR A 70 -2.04 -4.59 14.21
CA THR A 70 -1.76 -3.15 14.23
C THR A 70 -2.84 -2.37 13.47
N HIS A 71 -3.23 -2.84 12.29
CA HIS A 71 -4.35 -2.30 11.50
C HIS A 71 -5.60 -3.18 11.63
N PHE A 72 -6.10 -3.31 12.86
CA PHE A 72 -7.25 -4.16 13.16
C PHE A 72 -8.56 -3.73 12.47
N GLY A 73 -8.65 -2.49 12.02
CA GLY A 73 -9.78 -1.96 11.25
C GLY A 73 -9.45 -1.95 9.75
N GLY A 74 -10.29 -2.58 8.92
CA GLY A 74 -10.07 -2.69 7.47
C GLY A 74 -10.38 -1.44 6.64
N SER A 75 -10.30 -0.26 7.24
CA SER A 75 -10.84 1.01 6.76
C SER A 75 -9.81 2.11 6.72
#